data_AF-A0A7S2S0I4-F1
#
_entry.id   AF-A0A7S2S0I4-F1
#
_cell.length_a   1.000
_cell.length_b   1.000
_cell.length_c   1.000
_cell.angle_alpha   90.00
_cell.angle_beta   90.00
_cell.angle_gamma   90.00
#
_symmetry.space_group_name_H-M   'P 1'
#
loop_
_entity.id
_entity.type
_entity.pdbx_description
1 polymer ?
#
loop_
_entity_poly.entity_id
_entity_poly.type
_entity_poly.pdbx_seq_one_letter_code
_entity_poly.pdbx_strand_id
1 'polypeptide(L)'
;HTRYIGDWSSDVCIAVAEDGLIYAMGNKAPPTGTPLSGGKVGKKTIKDPQFGTEFDLDTGAVVGKWCPGGFGFVIGKLFEPVGVPTYRVKKGGANIQVEVDVNFKENFESKYWKGILDAQGKTEGGYY
;
A
#
# COMPACT_ATOMS: atom_id res chain seq x y z
N HIS A 1 29.62 -8.62 -0.54
CA HIS A 1 28.60 -8.23 -1.53
C HIS A 1 27.52 -9.29 -1.56
N THR A 2 26.48 -9.14 -0.73
CA THR A 2 25.37 -10.10 -0.72
C THR A 2 24.30 -9.58 -1.67
N ARG A 3 24.18 -10.22 -2.83
CA ARG A 3 23.09 -10.00 -3.78
C ARG A 3 21.94 -10.90 -3.35
N TYR A 4 20.87 -10.31 -2.83
CA TYR A 4 19.61 -11.03 -2.66
C TYR A 4 18.81 -10.89 -3.95
N ILE A 5 18.46 -12.02 -4.55
CA ILE A 5 17.56 -12.12 -5.71
C ILE A 5 16.30 -12.78 -5.19
N GLY A 6 15.28 -11.96 -4.95
CA GLY A 6 13.89 -12.36 -4.96
C GLY A 6 13.13 -11.22 -5.66
N ASP A 7 12.11 -11.55 -6.44
CA ASP A 7 11.26 -10.56 -7.11
C ASP A 7 10.44 -9.77 -6.06
N TRP A 8 11.09 -8.79 -5.42
CA TRP A 8 10.55 -7.92 -4.36
C TRP A 8 10.65 -6.46 -4.79
N SER A 9 10.05 -6.10 -5.92
CA SER A 9 10.06 -4.71 -6.40
C SER A 9 9.52 -3.78 -5.30
N SER A 10 10.34 -2.82 -4.88
CA SER A 10 9.92 -1.66 -4.10
C SER A 10 9.04 -0.78 -4.98
N ASP A 11 7.83 -1.27 -5.21
CA ASP A 11 6.85 -0.57 -6.01
C ASP A 11 6.27 0.56 -5.16
N VAL A 12 6.81 1.75 -5.39
CA VAL A 12 6.46 2.99 -4.69
C VAL A 12 5.62 3.84 -5.63
N CYS A 13 4.45 4.23 -5.15
CA CYS A 13 3.63 5.25 -5.79
C CYS A 13 4.08 6.64 -5.28
N ILE A 14 4.48 7.52 -6.20
CA ILE A 14 4.69 8.94 -5.90
C ILE A 14 3.43 9.69 -6.33
N ALA A 15 2.79 10.36 -5.38
CA ALA A 15 1.61 11.17 -5.62
C ALA A 15 1.94 12.66 -5.48
N VAL A 16 1.51 13.46 -6.45
CA VAL A 16 1.47 14.92 -6.32
C VAL A 16 0.03 15.28 -5.99
N ALA A 17 -0.20 15.70 -4.75
CA ALA A 17 -1.53 16.05 -4.26
C ALA A 17 -2.06 17.34 -4.89
N GLU A 18 -3.37 17.56 -4.77
CA GLU A 18 -4.02 18.78 -5.31
C GLU A 18 -3.51 20.08 -4.65
N ASP A 19 -2.90 19.99 -3.46
CA ASP A 19 -2.22 21.12 -2.81
C ASP A 19 -0.77 21.33 -3.27
N GLY A 20 -0.27 20.49 -4.18
CA GLY A 20 1.08 20.55 -4.75
C GLY A 20 2.16 19.86 -3.91
N LEU A 21 1.81 19.26 -2.77
CA LEU A 21 2.75 18.47 -1.97
C LEU A 21 3.01 17.10 -2.61
N ILE A 22 4.20 16.57 -2.35
CA ILE A 22 4.67 15.30 -2.91
C ILE A 22 4.72 14.25 -1.80
N TYR A 23 4.09 13.12 -2.04
CA TYR A 23 4.01 12.00 -1.12
C TYR A 23 4.51 10.72 -1.78
N ALA A 24 4.97 9.77 -0.97
CA ALA A 24 5.36 8.44 -1.43
C ALA A 24 4.76 7.37 -0.53
N MET A 25 4.20 6.34 -1.15
CA MET A 25 3.57 5.23 -0.45
C MET A 25 3.75 3.92 -1.21
N GLY A 26 3.46 2.79 -0.56
CA GLY A 26 3.45 1.49 -1.24
C GLY A 26 2.42 1.48 -2.35
N ASN A 27 2.78 0.99 -3.54
CA ASN A 27 1.90 1.02 -4.69
C ASN A 27 0.79 -0.04 -4.65
N LYS A 28 0.84 -1.00 -3.74
CA LYS A 28 -0.13 -2.11 -3.70
C LYS A 28 -1.28 -1.78 -2.75
N ALA A 29 -2.46 -1.49 -3.31
CA ALA A 29 -3.67 -1.25 -2.54
C ALA A 29 -4.17 -2.55 -1.90
N PRO A 30 -4.40 -2.59 -0.57
CA PRO A 30 -5.02 -3.72 0.07
C PRO A 30 -6.54 -3.79 -0.23
N PRO A 31 -7.16 -4.99 -0.21
CA PRO A 31 -6.56 -6.30 0.06
C PRO A 31 -5.94 -6.99 -1.19
N THR A 32 -6.22 -6.49 -2.39
CA THR A 32 -5.96 -7.21 -3.66
C THR A 32 -4.59 -6.97 -4.28
N GLY A 33 -3.85 -5.96 -3.81
CA GLY A 33 -2.57 -5.56 -4.36
C GLY A 33 -2.66 -4.70 -5.63
N THR A 34 -3.83 -4.10 -5.89
CA THR A 34 -4.09 -3.30 -7.09
C THR A 34 -3.21 -2.05 -7.10
N PRO A 35 -2.58 -1.67 -8.22
CA PRO A 35 -1.70 -0.50 -8.27
C PRO A 35 -2.42 0.82 -7.93
N LEU A 36 -1.97 1.50 -6.88
CA LEU A 36 -2.43 2.83 -6.47
C LEU A 36 -2.03 3.92 -7.47
N SER A 37 -0.98 3.68 -8.28
CA SER A 37 -0.61 4.56 -9.40
C SER A 37 -1.71 4.73 -10.45
N GLY A 38 -2.67 3.81 -10.53
CA GLY A 38 -3.88 3.94 -11.33
C GLY A 38 -5.06 4.59 -10.60
N GLY A 39 -4.87 4.98 -9.34
CA GLY A 39 -5.88 5.58 -8.48
C GLY A 39 -6.11 7.06 -8.74
N LYS A 40 -7.02 7.66 -7.97
CA LYS A 40 -7.33 9.09 -8.04
C LYS A 40 -6.73 9.82 -6.84
N VAL A 41 -5.79 10.73 -7.10
CA VAL A 41 -5.18 11.58 -6.07
C VAL A 41 -6.08 12.78 -5.78
N GLY A 42 -6.33 13.05 -4.50
CA GLY A 42 -7.00 14.26 -4.01
C GLY A 42 -6.04 15.15 -3.23
N LYS A 43 -6.60 16.01 -2.36
CA LYS A 43 -5.79 16.93 -1.54
C LYS A 43 -4.92 16.24 -0.49
N LYS A 44 -5.43 15.22 0.21
CA LYS A 44 -4.71 14.50 1.27
C LYS A 44 -4.87 12.98 1.19
N THR A 45 -5.59 12.50 0.20
CA THR A 45 -5.88 11.08 0.04
C THR A 45 -5.58 10.62 -1.38
N ILE A 46 -5.38 9.32 -1.54
CA ILE A 46 -5.44 8.62 -2.82
C ILE A 46 -6.52 7.55 -2.75
N LYS A 47 -7.35 7.48 -3.78
CA LYS A 47 -8.43 6.51 -3.89
C LYS A 47 -8.02 5.36 -4.79
N ASP A 48 -8.15 4.12 -4.30
CA ASP A 48 -7.87 2.95 -5.11
C ASP A 48 -8.88 2.82 -6.27
N PRO A 49 -8.44 2.36 -7.45
CA PRO A 49 -9.30 2.32 -8.62
C PRO A 49 -10.31 1.16 -8.63
N GLN A 50 -10.12 0.13 -7.80
CA GLN A 50 -10.90 -1.11 -7.87
C GLN A 50 -12.10 -1.12 -6.93
N PHE A 51 -11.88 -0.77 -5.66
CA PHE A 51 -12.90 -0.76 -4.63
C PHE A 51 -13.19 0.64 -4.10
N GLY A 52 -12.35 1.63 -4.40
CA GLY A 52 -12.58 3.01 -4.00
C GLY A 52 -12.34 3.31 -2.53
N THR A 53 -11.59 2.46 -1.82
CA THR A 53 -10.97 2.78 -0.54
C THR A 53 -10.04 3.98 -0.71
N GLU A 54 -10.10 4.91 0.24
CA GLU A 54 -9.18 6.04 0.29
C GLU A 54 -8.10 5.81 1.34
N PHE A 55 -6.88 6.22 1.02
CA PHE A 55 -5.73 6.17 1.91
C PHE A 55 -5.18 7.57 2.11
N ASP A 56 -4.87 7.92 3.35
CA ASP A 56 -4.20 9.16 3.69
C ASP A 56 -2.78 9.17 3.13
N LEU A 57 -2.38 10.25 2.45
CA LEU A 57 -1.09 10.33 1.75
C LEU A 57 0.12 10.45 2.71
N ASP A 58 -0.10 10.89 3.95
CA ASP A 58 0.97 11.11 4.95
C ASP A 58 1.16 9.87 5.84
N THR A 59 0.04 9.34 6.33
CA THR A 59 0.01 8.23 7.29
C THR A 59 -0.24 6.87 6.65
N GLY A 60 -0.80 6.83 5.44
CA GLY A 60 -1.18 5.60 4.74
C GLY A 60 -2.41 4.91 5.31
N ALA A 61 -3.06 5.49 6.33
CA ALA A 61 -4.24 4.92 6.97
C ALA A 61 -5.45 4.95 6.04
N VAL A 62 -6.36 3.99 6.22
CA VAL A 62 -7.67 4.00 5.53
C VAL A 62 -8.47 5.21 5.99
N VAL A 63 -9.00 5.97 5.05
CA VAL A 63 -9.87 7.12 5.27
C VAL A 63 -11.28 6.77 4.80
N GLY A 64 -12.25 6.92 5.69
CA GLY A 64 -13.66 6.68 5.38
C GLY A 64 -14.00 5.20 5.28
N LYS A 65 -14.65 4.78 4.19
CA LYS A 65 -15.20 3.43 4.04
C LYS A 65 -14.15 2.48 3.47
N TRP A 66 -14.09 1.28 4.05
CA TRP A 66 -13.29 0.17 3.55
C TRP A 66 -14.01 -0.55 2.40
N CYS A 67 -13.36 -0.64 1.23
CA CYS A 67 -13.85 -1.28 0.02
C CYS A 67 -15.31 -0.91 -0.38
N PRO A 68 -15.64 0.39 -0.56
CA PRO A 68 -17.02 0.83 -0.77
C PRO A 68 -17.64 0.49 -2.15
N GLY A 69 -16.83 0.13 -3.15
CA GLY A 69 -17.25 -0.05 -4.55
C GLY A 69 -17.45 -1.52 -4.96
N GLY A 70 -18.40 -1.74 -5.88
CA GLY A 70 -18.64 -3.05 -6.51
C GLY A 70 -18.93 -4.17 -5.50
N PHE A 71 -18.28 -5.32 -5.68
CA PHE A 71 -18.32 -6.45 -4.73
C PHE A 71 -17.50 -6.20 -3.44
N GLY A 72 -16.98 -4.99 -3.25
CA GLY A 72 -16.13 -4.59 -2.13
C GLY A 72 -16.78 -4.76 -0.76
N PHE A 73 -18.12 -4.72 -0.64
CA PHE A 73 -18.80 -4.99 0.63
C PHE A 73 -18.60 -6.44 1.13
N VAL A 74 -18.48 -7.41 0.22
CA VAL A 74 -18.23 -8.82 0.59
C VAL A 74 -16.76 -8.99 1.00
N ILE A 75 -15.84 -8.41 0.21
CA ILE A 75 -14.40 -8.45 0.48
C ILE A 75 -14.06 -7.69 1.77
N GLY A 76 -14.65 -6.52 1.99
CA GLY A 76 -14.44 -5.68 3.17
C GLY A 76 -15.04 -6.25 4.46
N LYS A 77 -15.88 -7.29 4.38
CA LYS A 77 -16.29 -8.11 5.53
C LYS A 77 -15.35 -9.27 5.82
N LEU A 78 -14.62 -9.73 4.80
CA LEU A 78 -13.68 -10.84 4.93
C LEU A 78 -12.30 -10.38 5.43
N PHE A 79 -11.93 -9.14 5.11
CA PHE A 79 -10.65 -8.56 5.49
C PHE A 79 -10.85 -7.28 6.30
N GLU A 80 -10.09 -7.16 7.38
CA GLU A 80 -10.05 -5.95 8.18
C GLU A 80 -9.43 -4.78 7.39
N PRO A 81 -9.83 -3.53 7.66
CA PRO A 81 -9.19 -2.37 7.07
C PRO A 81 -7.71 -2.30 7.45
N VAL A 82 -6.85 -2.24 6.44
CA VAL A 82 -5.40 -2.07 6.61
C VAL A 82 -4.93 -0.95 5.71
N GLY A 83 -4.02 -0.12 6.23
CA GLY A 83 -3.40 0.96 5.47
C GLY A 83 -2.33 0.49 4.48
N VAL A 84 -1.56 1.43 3.97
CA VAL A 84 -0.37 1.19 3.14
C VAL A 84 0.85 1.85 3.79
N PRO A 85 2.08 1.36 3.54
CA PRO A 85 3.26 2.00 4.09
C PRO A 85 3.48 3.35 3.40
N THR A 86 3.84 4.37 4.18
CA THR A 86 4.30 5.66 3.66
C THR A 86 5.80 5.82 3.83
N TYR A 87 6.40 6.62 2.96
CA TYR A 87 7.83 6.83 2.89
C TYR A 87 8.14 8.32 2.96
N ARG A 88 9.23 8.69 3.65
CA ARG A 88 9.67 10.08 3.68
C ARG A 88 10.15 10.50 2.31
N VAL A 89 9.68 11.66 1.86
CA VAL A 89 10.06 12.25 0.58
C VAL A 89 10.82 13.55 0.81
N LYS A 90 11.86 13.75 0.02
CA LYS A 90 12.57 15.03 -0.06
C LYS A 90 12.75 15.44 -1.52
N LYS A 91 12.41 16.68 -1.83
CA LYS A 91 12.77 17.31 -3.10
C LYS A 91 14.13 17.99 -2.98
N GLY A 92 15.06 17.68 -3.87
CA GLY A 92 16.39 18.26 -3.93
C GLY A 92 16.73 18.69 -5.35
N GLY A 93 16.68 20.00 -5.62
CA GLY A 93 16.86 20.53 -6.97
C GLY A 93 15.81 19.96 -7.94
N ALA A 94 16.28 19.28 -8.99
CA ALA A 94 15.44 18.62 -10.00
C ALA A 94 15.00 17.19 -9.62
N ASN A 95 15.46 16.66 -8.48
CA ASN A 95 15.25 15.26 -8.09
C ASN A 95 14.23 15.14 -6.94
N ILE A 96 13.46 14.04 -6.97
CA ILE A 96 12.67 13.56 -5.84
C ILE A 96 13.40 12.34 -5.25
N GLN A 97 13.65 12.38 -3.95
CA GLN A 97 14.29 11.30 -3.21
C GLN A 97 13.26 10.70 -2.25
N VAL A 98 13.16 9.37 -2.24
CA VAL A 98 12.28 8.62 -1.33
C VAL A 98 13.15 7.75 -0.45
N GLU A 99 12.94 7.85 0.86
CA GLU A 99 13.63 7.03 1.85
C GLU A 99 12.86 5.73 2.09
N VAL A 100 13.44 4.61 1.70
CA VAL A 100 12.85 3.27 1.85
C VAL A 100 13.67 2.49 2.87
N ASP A 101 13.11 2.29 4.07
CA ASP A 101 13.63 1.33 5.03
C ASP A 101 13.10 -0.07 4.68
N VAL A 102 14.01 -0.90 4.19
CA VAL A 102 13.71 -2.28 3.76
C VAL A 102 13.23 -3.16 4.91
N ASN A 103 13.71 -2.95 6.14
CA ASN A 103 13.31 -3.74 7.29
C ASN A 103 11.90 -3.37 7.77
N PHE A 104 11.53 -2.09 7.69
CA PHE A 104 10.17 -1.64 8.00
C PHE A 104 9.15 -2.20 6.98
N LYS A 105 9.52 -2.18 5.70
CA LYS A 105 8.73 -2.74 4.60
C LYS A 105 8.49 -4.25 4.78
N GLU A 106 9.56 -5.02 5.01
CA GLU A 106 9.45 -6.48 5.20
C GLU A 106 8.55 -6.84 6.38
N ASN A 107 8.63 -6.10 7.48
CA ASN A 107 7.76 -6.31 8.64
C ASN A 107 6.30 -5.98 8.35
N PHE A 108 6.03 -4.93 7.58
CA PHE A 108 4.67 -4.56 7.17
C PHE A 108 4.09 -5.61 6.21
N GLU A 109 4.83 -5.97 5.17
CA GLU A 109 4.41 -6.95 4.17
C GLU A 109 4.26 -8.36 4.79
N SER A 110 5.17 -8.80 5.66
CA SER A 110 5.07 -10.12 6.31
C SER A 110 3.81 -10.25 7.15
N LYS A 111 3.47 -9.22 7.95
CA LYS A 111 2.24 -9.20 8.76
C LYS A 111 0.99 -9.16 7.88
N TYR A 112 1.01 -8.34 6.83
CA TYR A 112 -0.11 -8.17 5.91
C TYR A 112 -0.40 -9.46 5.11
N TRP A 113 0.62 -10.04 4.47
CA TRP A 113 0.44 -11.26 3.67
C TRP A 113 0.13 -12.48 4.53
N LYS A 114 0.72 -12.61 5.73
CA LYS A 114 0.31 -13.67 6.68
C LYS A 114 -1.15 -13.51 7.08
N GLY A 115 -1.59 -12.30 7.44
CA GLY A 115 -2.99 -12.05 7.80
C GLY A 115 -3.97 -12.42 6.68
N ILE A 116 -3.65 -12.12 5.42
CA ILE A 116 -4.48 -12.49 4.27
C ILE A 116 -4.44 -14.01 4.00
N LEU A 117 -3.27 -14.63 4.05
CA LEU A 117 -3.11 -16.07 3.82
C LEU A 117 -3.78 -16.92 4.91
N ASP A 118 -3.70 -16.47 6.17
CA ASP A 118 -4.33 -17.08 7.34
C ASP A 118 -5.86 -16.91 7.28
N ALA A 119 -6.35 -15.72 6.91
CA ALA A 119 -7.78 -15.45 6.74
C ALA A 119 -8.43 -16.23 5.58
N GLN A 120 -7.63 -16.66 4.60
CA GLN A 120 -8.07 -17.50 3.48
C GLN A 120 -7.94 -19.02 3.75
N GLY A 121 -7.53 -19.44 4.95
CA GLY A 121 -7.50 -20.85 5.37
C GLY A 121 -6.43 -21.70 4.67
N LYS A 122 -5.30 -21.12 4.25
CA LYS A 122 -4.21 -21.86 3.56
C LYS A 122 -3.05 -22.28 4.47
N THR A 123 -3.18 -22.22 5.79
CA THR A 123 -2.12 -22.54 6.75
C THR A 123 -1.99 -24.01 7.16
N GLU A 124 -2.26 -24.95 6.24
CA GLU A 124 -1.69 -26.30 6.34
C GLU A 124 -0.59 -26.47 5.29
N GLY A 125 0.60 -26.00 5.62
CA GLY A 125 1.79 -26.16 4.77
C GLY A 125 3.02 -25.59 5.43
N GLY A 126 3.56 -26.31 6.42
CA GLY A 126 4.83 -25.97 7.04
C GLY A 126 5.95 -25.91 6.01
N TYR A 127 6.80 -24.89 6.10
CA TYR A 127 8.03 -24.80 5.33
C TYR A 127 9.19 -25.36 6.16
N TYR A 128 9.85 -26.38 5.62
CA TYR A 128 11.30 -26.55 5.75
C TYR A 128 11.99 -25.65 4.73
#